data_AF-A0A0U3KL36-F1
#
_entry.id   AF-A0A0U3KL36-F1
#
_cell.length_a   1.000
_cell.length_b   1.000
_cell.length_c   1.000
_cell.angle_alpha   90.00
_cell.angle_beta   90.00
_cell.angle_gamma   90.00
#
_symmetry.space_group_name_H-M   'P 1'
#
loop_
_entity.id
_entity.type
_entity.pdbx_description
1 polymer ?
#
loop_
_entity_poly.entity_id
_entity_poly.type
_entity_poly.pdbx_seq_one_letter_code
_entity_poly.pdbx_strand_id
1 'polypeptide(L)'
;MPPDAPVPASWRIALPHSTAAVPIARALIRTALSDIDAPADSDTAELLTAELVANAVEHTLGGEPIELVVELLPTGCQVEVHDRDPAPPGDLSRPQPGFEVDPWQEHGRGLLLIRTLSSACGHRTTEHGKAVWFTLPAIPAQPGPSPGS
;
A
#
# COMPACT_ATOMS: atom_id res chain seq x y z
N MET A 1 27.71 18.41 -10.13
CA MET A 1 26.45 17.72 -10.45
C MET A 1 26.28 16.65 -9.39
N PRO A 2 25.21 16.65 -8.58
CA PRO A 2 24.97 15.49 -7.72
C PRO A 2 24.81 14.25 -8.61
N PRO A 3 25.23 13.06 -8.17
CA PRO A 3 24.95 11.84 -8.93
C PRO A 3 23.44 11.72 -9.15
N ASP A 4 23.04 11.33 -10.36
CA ASP A 4 21.68 10.92 -10.68
C ASP A 4 21.24 9.95 -9.57
N ALA A 5 20.29 10.37 -8.73
CA ALA A 5 19.69 9.46 -7.77
C ALA A 5 19.08 8.32 -8.60
N PRO A 6 19.28 7.04 -8.21
CA PRO A 6 18.67 5.94 -8.94
C PRO A 6 17.17 6.21 -9.03
N VAL A 7 16.65 6.28 -10.27
CA VAL A 7 15.22 6.49 -10.50
C VAL A 7 14.51 5.32 -9.81
N PRO A 8 13.62 5.58 -8.83
CA PRO A 8 12.92 4.50 -8.15
C PRO A 8 12.19 3.66 -9.21
N ALA A 9 12.32 2.34 -9.15
CA ALA A 9 11.55 1.50 -10.05
C ALA A 9 10.08 1.63 -9.63
N SER A 10 9.26 2.12 -10.55
CA SER A 10 7.83 2.33 -10.35
C SER A 10 7.04 1.44 -11.29
N TRP A 11 6.15 0.63 -10.74
CA TRP A 11 5.17 -0.13 -11.53
C TRP A 11 3.80 0.48 -11.37
N ARG A 12 3.06 0.59 -12.47
CA ARG A 12 1.65 0.99 -12.49
C ARG A 12 0.85 -0.04 -13.26
N ILE A 13 -0.25 -0.49 -12.68
CA ILE A 13 -1.10 -1.50 -13.31
C ILE A 13 -2.57 -1.27 -12.96
N ALA A 14 -3.42 -1.37 -13.98
CA ALA A 14 -4.86 -1.34 -13.81
C ALA A 14 -5.37 -2.70 -13.32
N LEU A 15 -6.17 -2.66 -12.27
CA LEU A 15 -6.89 -3.78 -11.67
C LEU A 15 -8.37 -3.68 -12.03
N PRO A 16 -9.04 -4.82 -12.23
CA PRO A 16 -10.49 -4.82 -12.44
C PRO A 16 -11.20 -4.26 -11.20
N HIS A 17 -12.32 -3.59 -11.39
CA HIS A 17 -13.16 -3.15 -10.26
C HIS A 17 -14.04 -4.30 -9.74
N SER A 18 -13.39 -5.32 -9.19
CA SER A 18 -14.05 -6.51 -8.64
C SER A 18 -13.18 -7.17 -7.59
N THR A 19 -13.75 -8.10 -6.83
CA THR A 19 -13.02 -8.87 -5.81
C THR A 19 -11.85 -9.67 -6.37
N ALA A 20 -11.79 -9.89 -7.69
CA ALA A 20 -10.64 -10.49 -8.37
C ALA A 20 -9.38 -9.60 -8.30
N ALA A 21 -9.52 -8.29 -8.04
CA ALA A 21 -8.40 -7.37 -7.89
C ALA A 21 -7.45 -7.75 -6.74
N VAL A 22 -8.00 -8.27 -5.64
CA VAL A 22 -7.23 -8.60 -4.43
C VAL A 22 -6.17 -9.68 -4.70
N PRO A 23 -6.51 -10.88 -5.20
CA PRO A 23 -5.48 -11.89 -5.49
C PRO A 23 -4.51 -11.45 -6.60
N ILE A 24 -4.96 -10.64 -7.57
CA ILE A 24 -4.08 -10.08 -8.61
C ILE A 24 -3.05 -9.13 -7.98
N ALA A 25 -3.50 -8.21 -7.12
CA ALA A 25 -2.64 -7.26 -6.43
C ALA A 25 -1.59 -7.96 -5.55
N ARG A 26 -1.99 -9.02 -4.82
CA ARG A 26 -1.08 -9.84 -4.02
C ARG A 26 0.02 -10.46 -4.87
N ALA A 27 -0.34 -11.09 -5.98
CA ALA A 27 0.62 -11.70 -6.89
C ALA A 27 1.61 -10.66 -7.45
N LEU A 28 1.11 -9.48 -7.82
CA LEU A 28 1.92 -8.40 -8.37
C LEU A 28 2.93 -7.85 -7.36
N ILE A 29 2.51 -7.61 -6.11
CA ILE A 29 3.42 -7.16 -5.04
C ILE A 29 4.51 -8.20 -4.79
N ARG A 30 4.14 -9.47 -4.73
CA ARG A 30 5.10 -10.55 -4.54
C ARG A 30 6.15 -10.58 -5.66
N THR A 31 5.72 -10.48 -6.91
CA THR A 31 6.64 -10.43 -8.06
C THR A 31 7.50 -9.16 -8.02
N ALA A 32 6.89 -7.99 -7.80
CA ALA A 32 7.59 -6.71 -7.78
C ALA A 32 8.65 -6.64 -6.66
N LEU A 33 8.41 -7.24 -5.50
CA LEU A 33 9.38 -7.26 -4.41
C LEU A 33 10.44 -8.36 -4.58
N SER A 34 10.10 -9.48 -5.23
CA SER A 34 11.04 -10.60 -5.46
C SER A 34 12.04 -10.34 -6.59
N ASP A 35 11.64 -9.64 -7.65
CA ASP A 35 12.46 -9.45 -8.86
C ASP A 35 13.72 -8.60 -8.63
N ILE A 36 13.83 -7.94 -7.48
CA ILE A 36 14.79 -6.87 -7.20
C ILE A 36 15.40 -6.95 -5.79
N ASP A 37 15.13 -8.04 -5.06
CA ASP A 37 15.56 -8.21 -3.67
C ASP A 37 15.17 -6.99 -2.81
N ALA A 38 13.92 -6.53 -2.97
CA ALA A 38 13.45 -5.32 -2.32
C ALA A 38 13.62 -5.48 -0.80
N PRO A 39 14.17 -4.47 -0.11
CA PRO A 39 14.48 -4.64 1.29
C PRO A 39 13.22 -4.61 2.17
N ALA A 40 11.98 -4.68 1.67
CA ALA A 40 10.76 -4.56 2.47
C ALA A 40 10.14 -5.92 2.82
N ASP A 41 9.35 -5.98 3.90
CA ASP A 41 8.62 -7.20 4.29
C ASP A 41 7.50 -7.51 3.28
N SER A 42 7.73 -8.55 2.47
CA SER A 42 6.82 -8.98 1.43
C SER A 42 5.47 -9.44 1.95
N ASP A 43 5.45 -10.12 3.10
CA ASP A 43 4.20 -10.64 3.67
C ASP A 43 3.35 -9.48 4.19
N THR A 44 3.99 -8.52 4.86
CA THR A 44 3.31 -7.30 5.31
C THR A 44 2.86 -6.45 4.11
N ALA A 45 3.68 -6.29 3.07
CA ALA A 45 3.31 -5.55 1.86
C ALA A 45 2.12 -6.18 1.13
N GLU A 46 2.11 -7.52 1.01
CA GLU A 46 1.03 -8.28 0.40
C GLU A 46 -0.28 -8.11 1.19
N LEU A 47 -0.22 -8.22 2.52
CA LEU A 47 -1.36 -8.02 3.41
C LEU A 47 -1.94 -6.61 3.27
N LEU A 48 -1.11 -5.58 3.44
CA LEU A 48 -1.58 -4.19 3.40
C LEU A 48 -2.11 -3.79 2.03
N THR A 49 -1.50 -4.29 0.95
CA THR A 49 -2.02 -4.05 -0.41
C THR A 49 -3.39 -4.69 -0.60
N ALA A 50 -3.59 -5.91 -0.09
CA ALA A 50 -4.87 -6.58 -0.19
C ALA A 50 -5.99 -5.82 0.54
N GLU A 51 -5.71 -5.33 1.76
CA GLU A 51 -6.64 -4.49 2.52
C GLU A 51 -6.94 -3.19 1.76
N LEU A 52 -5.92 -2.55 1.19
CA LEU A 52 -6.09 -1.28 0.49
C LEU A 52 -6.89 -1.43 -0.81
N VAL A 53 -6.65 -2.50 -1.58
CA VAL A 53 -7.40 -2.82 -2.80
C VAL A 53 -8.82 -3.24 -2.47
N ALA A 54 -9.04 -4.03 -1.41
CA ALA A 54 -10.38 -4.39 -0.96
C ALA A 54 -11.20 -3.15 -0.60
N ASN A 55 -10.63 -2.22 0.17
CA ASN A 55 -11.26 -0.94 0.50
C ASN A 55 -11.61 -0.13 -0.75
N ALA A 56 -10.71 -0.09 -1.74
CA ALA A 56 -10.98 0.62 -2.99
C ALA A 56 -12.13 -0.02 -3.79
N VAL A 57 -12.18 -1.36 -3.89
CA VAL A 57 -13.27 -2.08 -4.59
C VAL A 57 -14.61 -1.92 -3.89
N GLU A 58 -14.62 -1.91 -2.55
CA GLU A 58 -15.85 -1.84 -1.77
C GLU A 58 -16.43 -0.42 -1.71
N HIS A 59 -15.58 0.60 -1.66
CA HIS A 59 -16.03 1.98 -1.47
C HIS A 59 -16.11 2.82 -2.74
N THR A 60 -15.45 2.41 -3.83
CA THR A 60 -15.54 3.17 -5.09
C THR A 60 -16.84 2.82 -5.80
N LEU A 61 -17.64 3.84 -6.10
CA LEU A 61 -18.83 3.66 -6.93
C LEU A 61 -18.46 3.70 -8.41
N GLY A 62 -18.93 2.72 -9.18
CA GLY A 62 -18.70 2.63 -10.63
C GLY A 62 -18.12 1.28 -11.04
N GLY A 63 -17.87 1.08 -12.34
CA GLY A 63 -17.19 -0.12 -12.86
C GLY A 63 -15.77 0.17 -13.34
N GLU A 64 -15.25 1.35 -13.02
CA GLU A 64 -13.99 1.85 -13.56
C GLU A 64 -12.80 1.20 -12.87
N PRO A 65 -11.73 0.86 -13.60
CA PRO A 65 -10.55 0.20 -13.04
C PRO A 65 -9.94 0.97 -11.88
N ILE A 66 -9.43 0.21 -10.90
CA ILE A 66 -8.55 0.70 -9.85
C ILE A 66 -7.11 0.66 -10.39
N GLU A 67 -6.26 1.61 -10.04
CA GLU A 67 -4.83 1.52 -10.40
C GLU A 67 -3.97 1.25 -9.17
N LEU A 68 -3.15 0.20 -9.25
CA LEU A 68 -2.11 -0.10 -8.26
C LEU A 68 -0.80 0.49 -8.75
N VAL A 69 -0.15 1.27 -7.87
CA VAL A 69 1.19 1.81 -8.08
C VAL A 69 2.10 1.28 -7.00
N VAL A 70 3.26 0.76 -7.39
CA VAL A 70 4.31 0.30 -6.47
C VAL A 70 5.56 1.07 -6.80
N GLU A 71 6.05 1.86 -5.85
CA GLU A 71 7.28 2.62 -5.96
C GLU A 71 8.28 2.09 -4.94
N LEU A 72 9.48 1.75 -5.40
CA LEU A 72 10.54 1.33 -4.50
C LEU A 72 11.34 2.53 -4.07
N LEU A 73 11.64 2.59 -2.80
CA LEU A 73 12.45 3.65 -2.23
C LEU A 73 13.78 3.02 -1.77
N PRO A 74 14.87 3.80 -1.73
CA PRO A 74 16.12 3.33 -1.11
C PRO A 74 15.95 2.85 0.34
N THR A 75 14.88 3.31 0.99
CA THR A 75 14.54 3.03 2.39
C THR A 75 13.35 2.09 2.56
N GLY A 76 12.87 1.42 1.49
CA GLY A 76 11.76 0.47 1.54
C GLY A 76 10.86 0.52 0.31
N CYS A 77 9.55 0.61 0.49
CA CYS A 77 8.60 0.77 -0.63
C CYS A 77 7.40 1.63 -0.25
N GLN A 78 6.78 2.22 -1.27
CA GLN A 78 5.48 2.89 -1.21
C GLN A 78 4.52 2.17 -2.14
N VAL A 79 3.33 1.89 -1.64
CA VAL A 79 2.24 1.32 -2.44
C VAL A 79 1.09 2.31 -2.43
N GLU A 80 0.52 2.56 -3.60
CA GLU A 80 -0.63 3.41 -3.78
C GLU A 80 -1.73 2.70 -4.56
N VAL A 81 -2.97 2.95 -4.16
CA VAL A 81 -4.17 2.51 -4.85
C VAL A 81 -4.96 3.75 -5.24
N HIS A 82 -5.18 3.90 -6.54
CA HIS A 82 -5.91 5.01 -7.13
C HIS A 82 -7.30 4.53 -7.52
N ASP A 83 -8.30 5.31 -7.16
CA ASP A 83 -9.68 5.08 -7.56
C ASP A 83 -10.31 6.42 -7.98
N ARG A 84 -11.47 6.33 -8.64
CA ARG A 84 -12.15 7.51 -9.20
C ARG A 84 -13.08 8.23 -8.24
N ASP A 85 -13.25 7.71 -7.02
CA ASP A 85 -14.07 8.35 -6.01
C ASP A 85 -13.24 9.36 -5.21
N PRO A 86 -13.51 10.67 -5.33
CA PRO A 86 -12.78 11.69 -4.58
C PRO A 86 -13.08 11.65 -3.07
N ALA A 87 -14.07 10.87 -2.61
CA ALA A 87 -14.43 10.77 -1.20
C ALA A 87 -13.26 10.22 -0.36
N PRO A 88 -12.90 10.87 0.76
CA PRO A 88 -11.80 10.43 1.58
C PRO A 88 -12.06 9.02 2.16
N PRO A 89 -11.05 8.15 2.16
CA PRO A 89 -11.17 6.79 2.69
C PRO A 89 -11.23 6.81 4.22
N GLY A 90 -12.42 6.77 4.81
CA GLY A 90 -12.63 6.63 6.27
C GLY A 90 -11.64 7.41 7.16
N ASP A 91 -11.31 6.86 8.32
CA ASP A 91 -10.40 7.48 9.31
C ASP A 91 -8.90 7.26 9.00
N LEU A 92 -8.48 7.46 7.75
CA LEU A 92 -7.05 7.62 7.42
C LEU A 92 -6.54 9.05 7.74
N SER A 93 -7.45 9.99 7.99
CA SER A 93 -7.14 11.30 8.54
C SER A 93 -7.46 11.33 10.02
N ARG A 94 -6.43 11.12 10.87
CA ARG A 94 -6.38 11.35 12.33
C ARG A 94 -7.73 11.25 13.05
N PRO A 95 -7.92 10.29 13.98
CA PRO A 95 -9.22 10.02 14.62
C PRO A 95 -9.91 11.32 15.02
N GLN A 96 -11.00 11.63 14.31
CA GLN A 96 -11.84 12.75 14.69
C GLN A 96 -12.40 12.42 16.08
N PRO A 97 -12.24 13.31 17.08
CA PRO A 97 -12.79 13.06 18.40
C PRO A 97 -14.32 12.87 18.28
N GLY A 98 -14.79 11.64 18.52
CA GLY A 98 -16.21 11.26 18.42
C GLY A 98 -16.54 10.22 17.36
N PHE A 99 -15.58 9.81 16.51
CA PHE A 99 -15.75 8.66 15.61
C PHE A 99 -15.17 7.41 16.28
N GLU A 100 -16.03 6.58 16.89
CA GLU A 100 -15.65 5.24 17.32
C GLU A 100 -15.53 4.35 16.10
N VAL A 101 -14.30 4.02 15.71
CA VAL A 101 -14.05 2.96 14.73
C VAL A 101 -14.37 1.65 15.44
N ASP A 102 -15.51 1.04 15.15
CA ASP A 102 -15.87 -0.26 15.73
C ASP A 102 -14.84 -1.31 15.27
N PRO A 103 -14.01 -1.85 16.18
CA PRO A 103 -12.97 -2.82 15.85
C PRO A 103 -13.52 -4.18 15.40
N TRP A 104 -14.85 -4.38 15.51
CA TRP A 104 -15.58 -5.55 15.04
C TRP A 104 -16.18 -5.38 13.65
N GLN A 105 -16.20 -4.17 13.09
CA GLN A 105 -16.52 -3.97 11.68
C GLN A 105 -15.33 -4.37 10.82
N GLU A 106 -15.56 -5.23 9.83
CA GLU A 106 -14.52 -5.68 8.86
C GLU A 106 -13.81 -4.47 8.23
N HIS A 107 -14.59 -3.44 7.85
CA HIS A 107 -14.14 -2.16 7.30
C HIS A 107 -13.16 -1.38 8.20
N GLY A 108 -13.30 -1.50 9.52
CA GLY A 108 -12.41 -0.82 10.48
C GLY A 108 -11.05 -1.51 10.63
N ARG A 109 -10.99 -2.81 10.36
CA ARG A 109 -9.78 -3.62 10.52
C ARG A 109 -8.75 -3.37 9.43
N GLY A 110 -9.18 -3.22 8.18
CA GLY A 110 -8.27 -2.98 7.06
C GLY A 110 -7.48 -1.68 7.23
N LEU A 111 -8.16 -0.57 7.55
CA LEU A 111 -7.50 0.72 7.83
C LEU A 111 -6.65 0.67 9.10
N LEU A 112 -7.08 -0.07 10.13
CA LEU A 112 -6.28 -0.27 11.35
C LEU A 112 -4.98 -1.03 11.05
N LEU A 113 -5.03 -2.09 10.23
CA LEU A 113 -3.84 -2.85 9.81
C LEU A 113 -2.87 -1.96 9.06
N ILE A 114 -3.38 -1.19 8.08
CA ILE A 114 -2.56 -0.23 7.32
C ILE A 114 -1.87 0.75 8.27
N ARG A 115 -2.59 1.35 9.22
CA ARG A 115 -2.01 2.30 10.19
C ARG A 115 -1.02 1.67 11.17
N THR A 116 -1.20 0.40 11.50
CA THR A 116 -0.40 -0.29 12.52
C THR A 116 0.91 -0.85 11.95
N LEU A 117 0.87 -1.37 10.73
CA LEU A 117 1.99 -2.09 10.13
C LEU A 117 2.81 -1.23 9.16
N SER A 118 2.26 -0.12 8.66
CA SER A 118 3.01 0.82 7.81
C SER A 118 3.87 1.79 8.63
N SER A 119 4.97 2.25 8.05
CA SER A 119 5.78 3.35 8.63
C SER A 119 5.11 4.70 8.44
N ALA A 120 4.36 4.87 7.36
CA ALA A 120 3.49 6.00 7.10
C ALA A 120 2.35 5.57 6.17
N CYS A 121 1.22 6.24 6.28
CA CYS A 121 0.09 6.06 5.37
C CYS A 121 -0.71 7.34 5.25
N GLY A 122 -1.50 7.45 4.20
CA GLY A 122 -2.40 8.57 4.01
C GLY A 122 -3.22 8.46 2.75
N HIS A 123 -3.85 9.57 2.39
CA HIS A 123 -4.52 9.72 1.11
C HIS A 123 -4.28 11.12 0.55
N ARG A 124 -4.44 11.26 -0.76
CA ARG A 124 -4.44 12.55 -1.45
C ARG A 124 -5.47 12.55 -2.58
N THR A 125 -6.06 13.70 -2.86
CA THR A 125 -6.89 13.89 -4.04
C THR A 125 -6.02 13.91 -5.30
N THR A 126 -6.49 13.30 -6.38
CA THR A 126 -5.84 13.33 -7.70
C THR A 126 -6.76 14.06 -8.68
N GLU A 127 -6.29 14.32 -9.91
CA GLU A 127 -7.12 14.92 -10.96
C GLU A 127 -8.37 14.07 -11.29
N HIS A 128 -8.30 12.76 -11.04
CA HIS A 128 -9.31 11.80 -11.45
C HIS A 128 -10.04 11.11 -10.29
N GLY A 129 -9.77 11.48 -9.04
CA GLY A 129 -10.36 10.86 -7.85
C GLY A 129 -9.42 10.99 -6.65
N LYS A 130 -8.92 9.87 -6.14
CA LYS A 130 -7.97 9.85 -5.03
C LYS A 130 -6.90 8.78 -5.18
N ALA A 131 -5.83 8.94 -4.41
CA ALA A 131 -4.82 7.94 -4.17
C ALA A 131 -4.70 7.71 -2.67
N VAL A 132 -4.87 6.47 -2.25
CA VAL A 132 -4.61 6.02 -0.88
C VAL A 132 -3.28 5.28 -0.89
N TRP A 133 -2.44 5.48 0.13
CA TRP A 133 -1.08 4.97 0.09
C TRP A 133 -0.58 4.55 1.47
N PHE A 134 0.41 3.66 1.46
CA PHE A 134 1.22 3.31 2.62
C PHE A 134 2.68 3.13 2.23
N THR A 135 3.57 3.30 3.19
CA THR A 135 4.99 3.01 3.06
C THR A 135 5.41 1.92 4.03
N LEU A 136 6.31 1.05 3.59
CA LEU A 136 6.99 0.09 4.46
C LEU A 136 8.48 0.41 4.48
N PRO A 137 9.13 0.32 5.65
CA PRO A 137 10.56 0.48 5.74
C PRO A 137 11.27 -0.74 5.17
N ALA A 138 12.53 -0.54 4.80
CA ALA A 138 13.46 -1.63 4.60
C ALA A 138 13.59 -2.46 5.91
N ILE A 139 13.34 -3.76 5.83
CA ILE A 139 13.84 -4.78 6.74
C ILE A 139 15.34 -4.54 6.92
N PRO A 140 15.80 -4.31 8.16
CA PRO A 140 17.22 -4.27 8.43
C PRO A 140 17.83 -5.61 8.06
N ALA A 141 18.86 -5.63 7.21
CA ALA A 141 19.64 -6.82 6.96
C ALA A 141 20.03 -7.43 8.31
N GLN A 142 19.58 -8.65 8.60
CA GLN A 142 19.97 -9.34 9.83
C GLN A 142 21.50 -9.38 9.87
N PRO A 143 22.16 -8.93 10.94
CA PRO A 143 23.60 -9.09 11.06
C PRO A 143 23.90 -10.57 10.90
N GLY A 144 24.64 -10.93 9.86
CA GLY A 144 25.08 -12.32 9.65
C GLY A 144 25.79 -12.83 10.90
N PRO A 145 25.68 -14.13 11.22
CA PRO A 145 26.32 -14.69 12.40
C PRO A 145 27.79 -14.31 12.37
N SER A 146 28.25 -13.62 13.42
CA SER A 146 29.65 -13.24 13.55
C SER A 146 30.50 -14.51 13.43
N PRO A 147 31.51 -14.55 12.54
CA PRO A 147 32.41 -15.70 12.49
C PRO A 147 33.07 -15.81 13.87
N GLY A 148 32.77 -16.91 14.56
CA GLY A 148 33.28 -17.19 15.90
C GLY A 148 34.80 -17.13 15.95
N SER A 149 35.30 -16.58 17.05
CA SER A 149 36.72 -16.45 17.42
C SER A 149 37.46 -17.78 17.51
#